data_AF-A0A482VAP0-F1
#
_entry.id   AF-A0A482VAP0-F1
#
_cell.length_a   1.000
_cell.length_b   1.000
_cell.length_c   1.000
_cell.angle_alpha   90.00
_cell.angle_beta   90.00
_cell.angle_gamma   90.00
#
_symmetry.space_group_name_H-M   'P 1'
#
loop_
_entity.id
_entity.type
_entity.pdbx_description
1 polymer ?
#
loop_
_entity_poly.entity_id
_entity_poly.type
_entity_poly.pdbx_seq_one_letter_code
_entity_poly.pdbx_strand_id
1 'polypeptide(L)'
;MQISYETGNGIHAQESGYIKNKGDEKNEILVQQGTITYHDEHGHPITLSYIADEHGFQPQGAHLPTPPPIPEEIQKSLQQLGHQQEYEQPETLQEYGEEPQEYH
;
A
#
# COMPACT_ATOMS: atom_id res chain seq x y z
N MET A 1 2.50 3.69 -16.22
CA MET A 1 2.20 5.01 -16.83
C MET A 1 2.03 6.01 -15.69
N GLN A 2 2.47 7.25 -15.83
CA GLN A 2 2.32 8.29 -14.81
C GLN A 2 1.70 9.54 -15.44
N ILE A 3 0.69 10.10 -14.77
CA ILE A 3 -0.07 11.28 -15.22
C ILE A 3 -0.06 12.30 -14.08
N SER A 4 0.19 13.57 -14.40
CA SER A 4 0.05 14.67 -13.45
C SER A 4 -0.58 15.86 -14.15
N TYR A 5 -1.59 16.47 -13.53
CA TYR A 5 -2.27 17.63 -14.09
C TYR A 5 -2.74 18.58 -13.00
N GLU A 6 -2.93 19.83 -13.39
CA GLU A 6 -3.46 20.91 -12.57
C GLU A 6 -4.64 21.54 -13.31
N THR A 7 -5.68 21.88 -12.57
CA THR A 7 -6.88 22.54 -13.09
C THR A 7 -6.86 24.02 -12.76
N GLY A 8 -7.55 24.85 -13.54
CA GLY A 8 -7.60 26.30 -13.32
C GLY A 8 -8.21 26.74 -11.99
N ASN A 9 -8.88 25.84 -11.27
CA ASN A 9 -9.42 26.04 -9.93
C ASN A 9 -8.53 25.45 -8.82
N GLY A 10 -7.24 25.18 -9.10
CA GLY A 10 -6.24 24.82 -8.10
C GLY A 10 -6.35 23.38 -7.58
N ILE A 11 -6.98 22.47 -8.34
CA ILE A 11 -6.89 21.03 -8.07
C ILE A 11 -5.61 20.52 -8.72
N HIS A 12 -4.77 19.85 -7.92
CA HIS A 12 -3.58 19.14 -8.38
C HIS A 12 -3.80 17.65 -8.26
N ALA A 13 -3.56 16.89 -9.33
CA ALA A 13 -3.72 15.46 -9.33
C ALA A 13 -2.48 14.77 -9.91
N GLN A 14 -2.12 13.64 -9.32
CA GLN A 14 -1.06 12.75 -9.78
C GLN A 14 -1.54 11.31 -9.71
N GLU A 15 -1.26 10.53 -10.73
CA GLU A 15 -1.68 9.14 -10.85
C GLU A 15 -0.55 8.31 -11.45
N SER A 16 -0.45 7.06 -11.02
CA SER A 16 0.39 6.05 -11.64
C SER A 16 -0.32 4.70 -11.67
N GLY A 17 -0.11 3.97 -12.75
CA GLY A 17 -0.62 2.62 -12.92
C GLY A 17 0.48 1.62 -13.27
N TYR A 18 0.37 0.41 -12.70
CA TYR A 18 1.24 -0.73 -12.96
C TYR A 18 0.46 -2.06 -12.87
N ILE A 19 1.01 -3.12 -13.45
CA ILE A 19 0.40 -4.46 -13.44
C ILE A 19 1.12 -5.32 -12.40
N LYS A 20 0.40 -5.85 -11.40
CA LYS A 20 0.86 -6.92 -10.50
C LYS A 20 0.74 -8.27 -11.21
N ASN A 21 1.68 -9.18 -10.93
CA ASN A 21 1.72 -10.54 -11.51
C ASN A 21 1.69 -10.57 -13.04
N LYS A 22 2.31 -9.59 -13.69
CA LYS A 22 2.35 -9.49 -15.15
C LYS A 22 2.86 -10.80 -15.77
N GLY A 23 2.05 -11.40 -16.65
CA GLY A 23 2.35 -12.68 -17.30
C GLY A 23 1.72 -13.92 -16.65
N ASP A 24 1.08 -13.78 -15.49
CA ASP A 24 0.16 -14.79 -14.96
C ASP A 24 -1.27 -14.43 -15.41
N GLU A 25 -1.74 -15.04 -16.49
CA GLU A 25 -3.04 -14.70 -17.12
C GLU A 25 -4.25 -14.83 -16.18
N LYS A 26 -4.12 -15.55 -15.06
CA LYS A 26 -5.20 -15.76 -14.09
C LYS A 26 -5.16 -14.78 -12.92
N ASN A 27 -3.98 -14.25 -12.60
CA ASN A 27 -3.76 -13.42 -11.42
C ASN A 27 -3.22 -12.02 -11.78
N GLU A 28 -3.26 -11.64 -13.06
CA GLU A 28 -2.85 -10.32 -13.51
C GLU A 28 -3.83 -9.25 -12.99
N ILE A 29 -3.31 -8.29 -12.22
CA ILE A 29 -4.11 -7.22 -11.61
C ILE A 29 -3.55 -5.86 -12.03
N LEU A 30 -4.40 -5.02 -12.58
CA LEU A 30 -4.09 -3.61 -12.78
C LEU A 30 -4.21 -2.87 -11.44
N VAL A 31 -3.12 -2.26 -11.01
CA VAL A 31 -3.08 -1.35 -9.87
C VAL A 31 -3.00 0.07 -10.37
N GLN A 32 -3.86 0.94 -9.85
CA GLN A 32 -3.79 2.39 -10.05
C GLN A 32 -3.71 3.08 -8.70
N GLN A 33 -2.82 4.04 -8.56
CA GLN A 33 -2.64 4.79 -7.32
C GLN A 33 -2.40 6.26 -7.64
N GLY A 34 -2.84 7.13 -6.75
CA GLY A 34 -2.70 8.56 -6.98
C GLY A 34 -2.98 9.41 -5.78
N THR A 35 -2.79 10.71 -5.98
CA THR A 35 -3.05 11.77 -5.02
C THR A 35 -3.82 12.88 -5.71
N ILE A 36 -4.85 13.39 -5.05
CA ILE A 36 -5.64 14.54 -5.48
C ILE A 36 -5.64 15.54 -4.33
N THR A 37 -5.21 16.78 -4.62
CA THR A 37 -5.24 17.89 -3.67
C THR A 37 -6.17 18.97 -4.20
N TYR A 38 -7.11 19.40 -3.39
CA TYR A 38 -8.04 20.50 -3.67
C TYR A 38 -8.17 21.42 -2.45
N HIS A 39 -8.75 22.60 -2.60
CA HIS A 39 -8.99 23.51 -1.47
C HIS A 39 -10.45 23.39 -0.99
N ASP A 40 -10.66 23.40 0.33
CA ASP A 40 -12.00 23.45 0.93
C ASP A 40 -12.64 24.86 0.81
N GLU A 41 -13.86 25.02 1.33
CA GLU A 41 -14.58 26.31 1.33
C GLU A 41 -13.86 27.43 2.11
N HIS A 42 -12.86 27.08 2.93
CA HIS A 42 -12.05 28.00 3.71
C HIS A 42 -10.65 28.22 3.10
N GLY A 43 -10.34 27.59 1.96
CA GLY A 43 -9.05 27.68 1.30
C GLY A 43 -7.97 26.80 1.92
N HIS A 44 -8.32 25.83 2.78
CA HIS A 44 -7.35 24.85 3.28
C HIS A 44 -7.13 23.74 2.25
N PRO A 45 -5.88 23.33 2.00
CA PRO A 45 -5.60 22.20 1.12
C PRO A 45 -6.05 20.89 1.77
N ILE A 46 -6.91 20.17 1.07
CA ILE A 46 -7.35 18.81 1.37
C ILE A 46 -6.70 17.86 0.39
N THR A 47 -5.99 16.88 0.92
CA THR A 47 -5.35 15.82 0.13
C THR A 47 -6.07 14.50 0.32
N LEU A 48 -6.31 13.83 -0.80
CA LEU A 48 -6.83 12.48 -0.92
C LEU A 48 -5.78 11.62 -1.63
N SER A 49 -5.31 10.57 -0.99
CA SER A 49 -4.51 9.53 -1.62
C SER A 49 -5.35 8.27 -1.80
N TYR A 50 -5.08 7.48 -2.83
CA TYR A 50 -5.82 6.26 -3.06
C TYR A 50 -4.96 5.18 -3.73
N ILE A 51 -5.37 3.92 -3.50
CA ILE A 51 -4.92 2.75 -4.26
C ILE A 51 -6.18 2.01 -4.73
N ALA A 52 -6.20 1.63 -6.00
CA ALA A 52 -7.20 0.79 -6.62
C ALA A 52 -6.52 -0.48 -7.12
N ASP A 53 -6.87 -1.62 -6.53
CA ASP A 53 -6.33 -2.94 -6.86
C ASP A 53 -7.43 -4.02 -6.79
N GLU A 54 -7.04 -5.28 -6.65
CA GLU A 54 -7.92 -6.44 -6.47
C GLU A 54 -8.89 -6.31 -5.28
N HIS A 55 -8.57 -5.50 -4.28
CA HIS A 55 -9.41 -5.22 -3.11
C HIS A 55 -10.33 -4.00 -3.30
N GLY A 56 -10.36 -3.43 -4.51
CA GLY A 56 -11.16 -2.27 -4.85
C GLY A 56 -10.47 -0.94 -4.54
N PHE A 57 -11.27 0.12 -4.41
CA PHE A 57 -10.78 1.48 -4.18
C PHE A 57 -10.61 1.78 -2.70
N GLN A 58 -9.38 2.14 -2.30
CA GLN A 58 -8.97 2.35 -0.92
C GLN A 58 -8.51 3.80 -0.72
N PRO A 59 -9.44 4.73 -0.42
CA PRO A 59 -9.10 6.14 -0.21
C PRO A 59 -8.54 6.39 1.19
N GLN A 60 -7.59 7.32 1.27
CA GLN A 60 -6.93 7.76 2.49
C GLN A 60 -6.86 9.29 2.50
N GLY A 61 -7.32 9.89 3.58
CA GLY A 61 -7.31 11.35 3.75
C GLY A 61 -7.86 11.73 5.11
N ALA A 62 -7.34 12.82 5.69
CA ALA A 62 -7.73 13.28 7.04
C ALA A 62 -9.22 13.69 7.14
N HIS A 63 -9.85 13.97 6.01
CA HIS A 63 -11.25 14.36 5.88
C HIS A 63 -12.22 13.18 5.71
N LEU A 64 -11.69 11.95 5.57
CA LEU A 64 -12.53 10.76 5.41
C LEU A 64 -13.07 10.30 6.78
N PRO A 65 -14.27 9.68 6.80
CA PRO A 65 -14.75 9.02 8.00
C PRO A 65 -13.75 7.96 8.43
N THR A 66 -13.18 8.11 9.62
CA THR A 66 -12.39 7.05 10.23
C THR A 66 -13.35 6.07 10.93
N PRO A 67 -13.12 4.76 10.84
CA PRO A 67 -13.83 3.83 11.71
C PRO A 67 -13.61 4.26 13.17
N PRO A 68 -14.60 4.06 14.06
CA PRO A 68 -14.45 4.42 15.45
C PRO A 68 -13.17 3.77 16.02
N PRO A 69 -12.47 4.46 16.94
CA PRO A 69 -11.24 3.95 17.51
C PRO A 69 -11.47 2.54 18.05
N ILE A 70 -10.54 1.63 17.75
CA ILE A 70 -10.58 0.26 18.24
C ILE A 70 -10.62 0.33 19.79
N PRO A 71 -11.62 -0.30 20.45
CA PRO A 71 -11.71 -0.35 21.91
C PRO A 71 -10.40 -0.81 22.56
N GLU A 72 -10.06 -0.23 23.72
CA GLU A 72 -8.81 -0.52 24.44
C GLU A 72 -8.59 -2.02 24.71
N GLU A 73 -9.66 -2.79 24.90
CA GLU A 73 -9.60 -4.23 25.13
C GLU A 73 -9.02 -5.00 23.94
N ILE A 74 -9.36 -4.57 22.72
CA ILE A 74 -8.82 -5.16 21.48
C ILE A 74 -7.37 -4.72 21.27
N GLN A 75 -7.02 -3.47 21.61
CA GLN A 75 -5.62 -3.01 21.56
C GLN A 75 -4.73 -3.78 22.52
N LYS A 76 -5.19 -4.00 23.76
CA LYS A 76 -4.50 -4.84 24.76
C LYS A 76 -4.35 -6.27 24.28
N SER A 77 -5.39 -6.84 23.68
CA SER A 77 -5.34 -8.20 23.11
C SER A 77 -4.31 -8.30 21.98
N LEU A 78 -4.23 -7.30 21.08
CA LEU A 78 -3.24 -7.25 20.00
C LEU A 78 -1.80 -7.07 20.51
N GLN A 79 -1.57 -6.21 21.50
CA GLN A 79 -0.26 -6.10 22.16
C GLN A 79 0.13 -7.38 22.89
N GLN A 80 -0.83 -8.04 23.55
CA GLN A 80 -0.58 -9.28 24.27
C GLN A 80 -0.32 -10.45 23.31
N LEU A 81 -0.95 -10.48 22.13
CA LEU A 81 -0.59 -11.39 21.04
C LEU A 81 0.82 -11.09 20.51
N GLY A 82 1.14 -9.81 20.27
CA GLY A 82 2.49 -9.40 19.84
C GLY A 82 3.59 -9.66 20.86
N HIS A 83 3.27 -9.65 22.16
CA HIS A 83 4.19 -10.03 23.24
C HIS A 83 4.29 -11.55 23.48
N GLN A 84 3.32 -12.33 23.03
CA GLN A 84 3.38 -13.80 23.05
C GLN A 84 4.08 -14.39 21.82
N GLN A 85 4.50 -13.51 20.91
CA GLN A 85 5.18 -13.83 19.68
C GLN A 85 6.69 -13.66 19.84
N GLU A 86 7.27 -14.36 20.81
CA GLU A 86 8.62 -14.92 20.64
C GLU A 86 8.41 -16.16 19.75
N TYR A 87 8.38 -15.95 18.43
CA TYR A 87 8.38 -17.07 17.49
C TYR A 87 9.79 -17.65 17.44
N GLU A 88 9.99 -18.76 18.13
CA GLU A 88 11.07 -19.68 17.78
C GLU A 88 10.79 -20.32 16.41
N GLN A 89 11.87 -20.52 15.62
CA GLN A 89 12.09 -21.47 14.49
C GLN A 89 12.06 -20.91 13.05
N PRO A 90 12.83 -21.49 12.08
CA PRO A 90 14.17 -22.12 12.10
C PRO A 90 15.13 -21.59 10.98
N GLU A 91 16.45 -21.86 11.06
CA GLU A 91 17.41 -21.68 9.94
C GLU A 91 17.06 -22.62 8.75
N THR A 92 17.00 -22.10 7.51
CA THR A 92 17.21 -22.75 6.17
C THR A 92 16.57 -21.85 5.09
N LEU A 93 17.16 -21.48 3.95
CA LEU A 93 18.37 -21.81 3.21
C LEU A 93 18.83 -20.54 2.46
N GLN A 94 20.10 -20.18 2.67
CA GLN A 94 20.83 -19.26 1.82
C GLN A 94 21.08 -19.93 0.46
N GLU A 95 20.79 -19.19 -0.61
CA GLU A 95 21.74 -18.94 -1.70
C GLU A 95 22.69 -20.10 -2.06
N TYR A 96 22.33 -20.90 -3.06
CA TYR A 96 23.30 -21.65 -3.86
C TYR A 96 23.25 -21.14 -5.29
N GLY A 97 24.17 -20.24 -5.58
CA GLY A 97 24.43 -19.71 -6.90
C GLY A 97 25.90 -19.37 -7.07
N GLU A 98 26.81 -20.31 -6.82
CA GLU A 98 28.17 -20.27 -7.39
C GLU A 98 28.65 -21.70 -7.71
N GLU A 99 28.75 -22.03 -9.01
CA GLU A 99 29.74 -23.01 -9.48
C GLU A 99 31.11 -22.33 -9.48
N PRO A 100 32.19 -23.07 -9.15
CA PRO A 100 33.09 -23.47 -10.23
C PRO A 100 33.58 -24.93 -10.16
N GLN A 101 34.15 -25.34 -11.29
CA GLN A 101 34.67 -26.64 -11.71
C GLN A 101 35.94 -27.08 -10.92
N GLU A 102 36.15 -28.39 -10.66
CA GLU A 102 37.32 -29.19 -11.12
C GLU A 102 37.62 -30.50 -10.32
N TYR A 103 37.80 -31.58 -11.09
CA TYR A 103 38.64 -32.81 -10.99
C TYR A 103 39.07 -33.45 -9.64
N HIS A 104 38.63 -34.70 -9.43
CA HIS A 104 39.50 -35.90 -9.46
C HIS A 104 38.70 -37.16 -9.84
#